data_AF-A0A958QUC8-F1
#
_entry.id   AF-A0A958QUC8-F1
#
_cell.length_a   1.000
_cell.length_b   1.000
_cell.length_c   1.000
_cell.angle_alpha   90.00
_cell.angle_beta   90.00
_cell.angle_gamma   90.00
#
_symmetry.space_group_name_H-M   'P 1'
#
loop_
_entity.id
_entity.type
_entity.pdbx_description
1 polymer ?
#
loop_
_entity_poly.entity_id
_entity_poly.type
_entity_poly.pdbx_seq_one_letter_code
_entity_poly.pdbx_strand_id
1 'polypeptide(L)'
;TVKGGIMESAGGIGFDYHLLNRRLRLSLEALDFEDVNVRAFIRFQLLKGIYLVGGGDELANKDLRSSFIGAGIFITNDDLKTLASKISL
;
A
#
# COMPACT_ATOMS: atom_id res chain seq x y z
N THR A 1 -9.69 8.35 -5.69
CA THR A 1 -9.75 8.96 -4.36
C THR A 1 -8.48 9.75 -4.15
N VAL A 2 -8.59 11.03 -3.84
CA VAL A 2 -7.43 11.85 -3.46
C VAL A 2 -7.29 11.73 -1.95
N LYS A 3 -6.08 11.47 -1.47
CA LYS A 3 -5.75 11.45 -0.03
C LYS A 3 -4.68 12.50 0.23
N GLY A 4 -4.94 13.39 1.18
CA GLY A 4 -3.90 14.24 1.77
C GLY A 4 -3.48 13.60 3.09
N GLY A 5 -2.19 13.40 3.32
CA GLY A 5 -1.67 12.79 4.53
C GLY A 5 -0.45 13.54 5.03
N ILE A 6 -0.28 13.58 6.35
CA ILE A 6 0.97 14.04 6.97
C ILE A 6 1.78 12.76 7.24
N MET A 7 2.88 12.58 6.52
CA MET A 7 3.79 11.45 6.71
C MET A 7 5.16 12.06 7.00
N GLU A 8 5.61 11.90 8.25
CA GLU A 8 6.94 12.29 8.72
C GLU A 8 7.30 13.77 8.53
N SER A 9 6.63 14.69 9.24
CA SER A 9 6.92 16.15 9.28
C SER A 9 6.94 16.91 7.94
N ALA A 10 6.85 16.23 6.81
CA ALA A 10 6.69 16.76 5.47
C ALA A 10 5.23 16.62 5.04
N GLY A 11 4.69 17.66 4.42
CA GLY A 11 3.39 17.57 3.76
C GLY A 11 3.49 16.66 2.53
N GLY A 12 2.49 15.80 2.31
CA GLY A 12 2.43 14.93 1.15
C GLY A 12 1.05 14.89 0.52
N ILE A 13 1.01 14.77 -0.80
CA ILE A 13 -0.23 14.53 -1.56
C ILE A 13 -0.22 13.11 -2.12
N GLY A 14 -1.34 12.42 -1.97
CA GLY A 14 -1.51 11.06 -2.48
C GLY A 14 -2.74 10.94 -3.38
N PHE A 15 -2.61 10.12 -4.40
CA PHE A 15 -3.66 9.78 -5.34
C PHE A 15 -3.84 8.27 -5.39
N ASP A 16 -5.06 7.81 -5.12
CA ASP A 16 -5.44 6.41 -5.20
C ASP A 16 -6.47 6.18 -6.29
N TYR A 17 -6.18 5.26 -7.18
CA TYR A 17 -7.09 4.84 -8.25
C TYR A 17 -7.46 3.37 -8.08
N HIS A 18 -8.76 3.11 -7.94
CA HIS A 18 -9.28 1.76 -7.71
C HIS A 18 -9.91 1.23 -8.99
N LEU A 19 -9.48 0.04 -9.44
CA LEU A 19 -10.04 -0.69 -10.57
C LEU A 19 -10.53 -2.09 -10.16
N LEU A 20 -11.13 -2.82 -11.10
CA LEU A 20 -11.55 -4.22 -10.95
C LEU A 20 -12.39 -4.43 -9.68
N ASN A 21 -13.44 -3.62 -9.50
CA ASN A 21 -14.33 -3.75 -8.35
C ASN A 21 -13.60 -3.63 -6.99
N ARG A 22 -12.59 -2.74 -6.93
CA ARG A 22 -11.68 -2.49 -5.79
C ARG A 22 -10.64 -3.59 -5.52
N ARG A 23 -10.43 -4.54 -6.44
CA ARG A 23 -9.36 -5.56 -6.32
C ARG A 23 -7.98 -5.01 -6.68
N LEU A 24 -7.92 -4.06 -7.62
CA LEU A 24 -6.67 -3.42 -8.02
C LEU A 24 -6.68 -1.97 -7.51
N ARG A 25 -5.65 -1.58 -6.77
CA ARG A 25 -5.45 -0.22 -6.28
C ARG A 25 -4.10 0.28 -6.76
N LEU A 26 -4.12 1.33 -7.57
CA LEU A 26 -2.93 2.09 -7.93
C LEU A 26 -2.82 3.26 -6.96
N SER A 27 -1.63 3.50 -6.45
CA SER A 27 -1.37 4.55 -5.48
C SER A 27 -0.13 5.32 -5.92
N LEU A 28 -0.26 6.64 -5.96
CA LEU A 28 0.80 7.59 -6.25
C LEU A 28 0.89 8.54 -5.07
N GLU A 29 2.08 8.74 -4.53
CA GLU A 29 2.32 9.61 -3.39
C GLU A 29 3.48 10.53 -3.75
N ALA A 30 3.29 11.83 -3.62
CA ALA A 30 4.34 12.83 -3.70
C ALA A 30 4.53 13.40 -2.30
N LEU A 31 5.69 13.14 -1.74
CA LEU A 31 6.11 13.53 -0.39
C LEU A 31 7.14 14.65 -0.53
N ASP A 32 7.06 15.62 0.38
CA ASP A 32 8.00 16.72 0.53
C ASP A 32 8.07 17.69 -0.68
N PHE A 33 8.13 19.00 -0.39
CA PHE A 33 8.18 20.05 -1.43
C PHE A 33 9.60 20.51 -1.71
N GLU A 34 10.55 20.25 -0.81
CA GLU A 34 11.94 20.68 -0.88
C GLU A 34 12.81 19.59 -1.55
N ASP A 35 12.58 18.32 -1.20
CA ASP A 35 13.13 17.15 -1.89
C ASP A 35 11.98 16.25 -2.38
N VAL A 36 11.48 16.55 -3.59
CA VAL A 36 10.30 15.90 -4.17
C VAL A 36 10.51 14.39 -4.26
N ASN A 37 9.92 13.63 -3.33
CA ASN A 37 9.98 12.19 -3.31
C ASN A 37 8.67 11.62 -3.83
N VAL A 38 8.73 11.00 -5.00
CA VAL A 38 7.57 10.37 -5.63
C VAL A 38 7.62 8.87 -5.41
N ARG A 39 6.63 8.34 -4.69
CA ARG A 39 6.39 6.91 -4.53
C ARG A 39 5.20 6.49 -5.39
N ALA A 40 5.35 5.40 -6.15
CA ALA A 40 4.24 4.77 -6.86
C ALA A 40 4.17 3.30 -6.49
N PHE A 41 2.98 2.81 -6.14
CA PHE A 41 2.78 1.40 -5.89
C PHE A 41 1.42 0.92 -6.32
N ILE A 42 1.36 -0.37 -6.56
CA ILE A 42 0.19 -1.08 -7.03
C ILE A 42 -0.08 -2.18 -6.03
N ARG A 43 -1.32 -2.25 -5.56
CA ARG A 43 -1.81 -3.32 -4.72
C ARG A 43 -2.86 -4.12 -5.47
N PHE A 44 -2.67 -5.42 -5.55
CA PHE A 44 -3.59 -6.35 -6.18
C PHE A 44 -4.11 -7.38 -5.18
N GLN A 45 -5.42 -7.43 -4.99
CA GLN A 45 -6.08 -8.39 -4.13
C GLN A 45 -6.35 -9.67 -4.92
N LEU A 46 -5.58 -10.73 -4.62
CA LEU A 46 -5.72 -12.05 -5.23
C LEU A 46 -6.99 -12.74 -4.72
N LEU A 47 -7.13 -12.82 -3.39
CA LEU A 47 -8.16 -13.59 -2.69
C LEU A 47 -8.72 -12.77 -1.53
N LYS A 48 -9.85 -13.18 -0.95
CA LYS A 48 -10.35 -12.58 0.29
C LYS A 48 -9.29 -12.75 1.37
N GLY A 49 -8.66 -11.64 1.77
CA GLY A 49 -7.60 -11.65 2.76
C GLY A 49 -6.20 -11.93 2.23
N ILE A 50 -5.93 -11.95 0.91
CA ILE A 50 -4.56 -12.01 0.39
C ILE A 50 -4.37 -10.93 -0.66
N TYR A 51 -3.32 -10.14 -0.52
CA TYR A 51 -2.93 -9.11 -1.48
C TYR A 51 -1.45 -9.17 -1.80
N LEU A 52 -1.13 -8.80 -3.02
CA LEU A 52 0.22 -8.45 -3.44
C LEU A 52 0.33 -6.93 -3.50
N VAL A 53 1.52 -6.44 -3.25
CA VAL A 53 1.89 -5.04 -3.44
C VAL A 53 3.23 -4.97 -4.13
N GLY A 54 3.36 -4.08 -5.10
CA GLY A 54 4.63 -3.83 -5.75
C GLY A 54 4.70 -2.39 -6.18
N GLY A 55 5.86 -1.78 -6.04
CA GLY A 55 6.01 -0.36 -6.29
C GLY A 55 7.47 0.06 -6.36
N GLY A 56 7.65 1.37 -6.43
CA GLY A 56 8.93 1.99 -6.29
C GLY A 56 8.83 3.29 -5.52
N ASP A 57 9.94 3.59 -4.87
CA ASP A 57 10.21 4.79 -4.09
C ASP A 57 11.17 5.70 -4.87
N GLU A 58 11.16 6.99 -4.52
CA GLU A 58 12.11 7.97 -5.04
C GLU A 58 12.13 8.04 -6.58
N LEU A 59 10.97 7.87 -7.22
CA LEU A 59 10.85 7.85 -8.68
C LEU A 59 11.25 9.17 -9.35
N ALA A 60 11.22 10.26 -8.60
CA ALA A 60 11.70 11.57 -9.04
C ALA A 60 13.23 11.66 -9.07
N ASN A 61 13.93 10.85 -8.25
CA ASN A 61 15.38 10.88 -8.13
C ASN A 61 15.99 9.58 -8.68
N LYS A 62 16.67 9.66 -9.83
CA LYS A 62 17.19 8.48 -10.53
C LYS A 62 18.23 7.68 -9.72
N ASP A 63 18.96 8.34 -8.83
CA ASP A 63 20.05 7.73 -8.05
C ASP A 63 19.52 6.92 -6.85
N LEU A 64 18.40 7.36 -6.28
CA LEU A 64 17.82 6.78 -5.07
C LEU A 64 16.62 5.86 -5.36
N ARG A 65 16.25 5.73 -6.65
CA ARG A 65 15.12 4.91 -7.07
C ARG A 65 15.26 3.48 -6.58
N SER A 66 14.35 3.11 -5.68
CA SER A 66 14.22 1.75 -5.17
C SER A 66 12.94 1.11 -5.65
N SER A 67 12.96 -0.19 -5.90
CA SER A 67 11.77 -0.97 -6.25
C SER A 67 11.53 -2.01 -5.18
N PHE A 68 10.27 -2.18 -4.79
CA PHE A 68 9.86 -3.14 -3.78
C PHE A 68 8.73 -4.01 -4.28
N ILE A 69 8.69 -5.23 -3.77
CA ILE A 69 7.60 -6.17 -3.98
C ILE A 69 7.32 -6.87 -2.65
N GLY A 70 6.05 -7.05 -2.36
CA GLY A 70 5.58 -7.64 -1.13
C GLY A 70 4.27 -8.38 -1.33
N ALA A 71 3.98 -9.28 -0.40
CA ALA A 71 2.71 -9.94 -0.28
C ALA A 71 2.24 -9.79 1.17
N GLY A 72 0.93 -9.68 1.37
CA GLY A 72 0.35 -9.58 2.70
C GLY A 72 -0.95 -10.35 2.79
N ILE A 73 -1.25 -10.81 3.99
CA ILE A 73 -2.48 -11.51 4.33
C ILE A 73 -3.27 -10.61 5.27
N PHE A 74 -4.51 -10.30 4.91
CA PHE A 74 -5.46 -9.56 5.72
C PHE A 74 -6.48 -10.54 6.32
N ILE A 75 -6.29 -10.87 7.59
CA ILE A 75 -7.21 -11.73 8.34
C ILE A 75 -8.38 -10.86 8.80
N THR A 76 -9.53 -10.98 8.15
CA THR A 76 -10.76 -10.34 8.62
C THR A 76 -11.29 -11.14 9.82
N ASN A 77 -11.76 -10.43 10.84
CA ASN A 77 -12.04 -10.94 12.20
C ASN A 77 -13.06 -12.10 12.29
N ASP A 78 -13.75 -12.45 11.22
CA ASP A 78 -14.72 -13.56 11.22
C ASP A 78 -14.05 -14.93 11.51
N ASP A 79 -12.76 -15.10 11.14
CA ASP A 79 -12.01 -16.36 11.33
C ASP A 79 -11.04 -16.36 12.53
N LEU A 80 -10.83 -15.23 13.21
CA LEU A 80 -9.93 -15.15 14.37
C LEU A 80 -10.44 -15.95 15.58
N LYS A 81 -11.77 -16.07 15.74
CA LYS A 81 -12.37 -16.91 16.78
C LYS A 81 -12.09 -18.40 16.57
N THR A 82 -12.10 -18.86 15.32
CA THR A 82 -11.87 -20.27 14.98
C THR A 82 -10.41 -20.69 15.19
N LEU A 83 -9.45 -19.80 14.88
CA LEU A 83 -8.02 -20.06 15.10
C LEU A 83 -7.63 -20.00 16.58
N ALA A 84 -8.12 -19.00 17.33
CA ALA A 84 -7.88 -18.94 18.77
C ALA A 84 -8.48 -20.15 19.52
N SER A 85 -9.67 -20.61 19.10
CA SER A 85 -10.31 -21.80 19.67
C SER A 85 -9.59 -23.11 19.33
N LYS A 86 -8.87 -23.18 18.19
CA LYS A 86 -8.13 -24.38 17.76
C LYS A 86 -6.75 -24.53 18.40
N ILE A 87 -6.15 -23.44 18.88
CA ILE A 87 -4.83 -23.46 19.55
C ILE A 87 -4.97 -23.72 21.05
N SER A 88 -6.17 -23.52 21.61
CA SER A 88 -6.46 -23.77 23.03
C SER A 88 -6.94 -25.19 23.34
N LEU A 89 -6.89 -26.13 22.39
CA LEU A 89 -7.29 -27.53 22.60
C LEU A 89 -6.10 -28.48 22.48
#